data_AF-T1KW77-F1
#
_entry.id   AF-T1KW77-F1
#
_cell.length_a   1.000
_cell.length_b   1.000
_cell.length_c   1.000
_cell.angle_alpha   90.00
_cell.angle_beta   90.00
_cell.angle_gamma   90.00
#
_symmetry.space_group_name_H-M   'P 1'
#
loop_
_entity.id
_entity.type
_entity.pdbx_description
1 polymer ?
#
loop_
_entity_poly.entity_id
_entity_poly.type
_entity_poly.pdbx_seq_one_letter_code
_entity_poly.pdbx_strand_id
1 'polypeptide(L)'
;MDNSLKNIEKEDNLDKVTIKVKVEDEGYHDIVIDWSDGSSPYKDQQVINQLSTIIGIPVELIWMTILDYAPLNYFDLQNIEHRSFDPWFYEHDAPDENEPDFMPCNFTRENCLGRLNDGDRFVLRTDLTLWVDGCFSLDIYLYSLDCELYNENNCTQNYCHYSNTRAFIDRRISVVRNTELHNILRARYAELPPSVDLASSLENSSQRRRILRELGVKVFFWGQRCSFWFSRRHHRHNSPYSRTRG
;
A
#
# COMPACT_ATOMS: atom_id res chain seq x y z
N MET A 1 9.04 -46.84 15.38
CA MET A 1 7.86 -46.22 14.76
C MET A 1 7.75 -44.82 15.32
N ASP A 2 8.41 -43.82 14.71
CA ASP A 2 8.21 -42.41 15.11
C ASP A 2 8.73 -41.39 14.07
N ASN A 3 8.76 -41.80 12.79
CA ASN A 3 9.18 -40.91 11.68
C ASN A 3 8.00 -40.37 10.87
N SER A 4 6.77 -40.84 11.10
CA SER A 4 5.61 -40.33 10.35
C SER A 4 5.05 -39.04 10.95
N LEU A 5 5.08 -38.87 12.28
CA LEU A 5 4.62 -37.65 12.96
C LEU A 5 5.49 -36.43 12.61
N LYS A 6 6.82 -36.60 12.54
CA LYS A 6 7.74 -35.53 12.11
C LYS A 6 7.62 -35.11 10.63
N ASN A 7 7.05 -35.98 9.79
CA ASN A 7 6.83 -35.66 8.38
C ASN A 7 5.48 -34.97 8.17
N ILE A 8 4.45 -35.33 8.94
CA ILE A 8 3.14 -34.67 8.92
C ILE A 8 3.26 -33.22 9.42
N GLU A 9 4.01 -32.98 10.51
CA GLU A 9 4.29 -31.61 11.00
C GLU A 9 5.13 -30.76 10.02
N LYS A 10 5.89 -31.41 9.11
CA LYS A 10 6.69 -30.71 8.09
C LYS A 10 5.90 -30.40 6.82
N GLU A 11 4.95 -31.25 6.44
CA GLU A 11 4.07 -31.01 5.30
C GLU A 11 3.03 -29.92 5.62
N ASP A 12 2.47 -29.89 6.84
CA ASP A 12 1.54 -28.84 7.28
C ASP A 12 2.17 -27.43 7.34
N ASN A 13 3.50 -27.34 7.37
CA ASN A 13 4.23 -26.07 7.45
C ASN A 13 4.71 -25.55 6.08
N LEU A 14 4.53 -26.32 4.99
CA LEU A 14 4.86 -25.87 3.62
C LEU A 14 3.77 -24.99 3.01
N ASP A 15 2.55 -25.10 3.52
CA ASP A 15 1.39 -24.35 3.01
C ASP A 15 1.15 -23.04 3.76
N LYS A 16 1.99 -22.72 4.76
CA LYS A 16 1.90 -21.49 5.54
C LYS A 16 3.17 -20.66 5.39
N VAL A 17 3.00 -19.35 5.29
CA VAL A 17 4.09 -18.39 5.29
C VAL A 17 3.76 -17.31 6.30
N THR A 18 4.69 -17.02 7.22
CA THR A 18 4.55 -15.92 8.17
C THR A 18 5.48 -14.79 7.78
N ILE A 19 4.92 -13.61 7.51
CA ILE A 19 5.70 -12.37 7.33
C ILE A 19 5.60 -11.48 8.55
N LYS A 20 6.57 -10.59 8.71
CA LYS A 20 6.67 -9.65 9.82
C LYS A 20 6.47 -8.23 9.32
N VAL A 21 5.49 -7.52 9.86
CA VAL A 21 5.19 -6.13 9.50
C VAL A 21 5.49 -5.20 10.67
N LYS A 22 6.33 -4.19 10.44
CA LYS A 22 6.69 -3.18 11.45
C LYS A 22 5.73 -2.00 11.43
N VAL A 23 5.14 -1.71 12.58
CA VAL A 23 4.58 -0.39 12.92
C VAL A 23 5.66 0.37 13.68
N GLU A 24 5.98 1.60 13.25
CA GLU A 24 7.27 2.23 13.55
C GLU A 24 7.63 2.30 15.05
N ASP A 25 6.64 2.57 15.91
CA ASP A 25 6.75 2.73 17.36
C ASP A 25 6.20 1.55 18.19
N GLU A 26 5.75 0.48 17.53
CA GLU A 26 5.19 -0.72 18.20
C GLU A 26 5.98 -2.00 17.94
N GLY A 27 6.85 -2.00 16.92
CA GLY A 27 7.64 -3.16 16.54
C GLY A 27 6.95 -4.03 15.49
N TYR A 28 7.32 -5.30 15.44
CA TYR A 28 6.86 -6.24 14.41
C TYR A 28 5.62 -7.02 14.87
N HIS A 29 4.68 -7.15 13.95
CA HIS A 29 3.52 -8.03 14.05
C HIS A 29 3.64 -9.14 13.02
N ASP A 30 3.26 -10.35 13.41
CA ASP A 30 3.25 -11.50 12.49
C ASP A 30 1.94 -11.49 11.68
N ILE A 31 2.06 -11.72 10.38
CA ILE A 31 0.95 -11.96 9.46
C ILE A 31 1.13 -13.36 8.89
N VAL A 32 0.15 -14.22 9.10
CA VAL A 32 0.17 -15.60 8.63
C VAL A 32 -0.67 -15.71 7.37
N ILE A 33 -0.08 -16.25 6.31
CA ILE A 33 -0.76 -16.56 5.06
C ILE A 33 -0.88 -18.08 4.99
N ASP A 34 -2.12 -18.58 5.00
CA ASP A 34 -2.41 -20.00 4.85
C ASP A 34 -2.91 -20.28 3.43
N TRP A 35 -2.04 -20.85 2.60
CA TRP A 35 -2.35 -21.23 1.23
C TRP A 35 -3.34 -22.41 1.19
N SER A 36 -3.35 -23.28 2.21
CA SER A 36 -4.26 -24.43 2.29
C SER A 36 -5.70 -24.04 2.68
N ASP A 37 -5.91 -22.85 3.24
CA ASP A 37 -7.21 -22.39 3.70
C ASP A 37 -8.24 -22.25 2.56
N GLY A 38 -9.16 -23.21 2.45
CA GLY A 38 -10.22 -23.20 1.44
C GLY A 38 -11.37 -22.22 1.71
N SER A 39 -11.30 -21.38 2.75
CA SER A 39 -12.42 -20.50 3.13
C SER A 39 -12.73 -19.38 2.13
N SER A 40 -11.74 -18.93 1.36
CA SER A 40 -11.88 -17.87 0.37
C SER A 40 -10.97 -18.12 -0.84
N PRO A 41 -11.45 -17.89 -2.08
CA PRO A 41 -10.59 -17.90 -3.26
C PRO A 41 -9.62 -16.70 -3.28
N TYR A 42 -9.92 -15.64 -2.53
CA TYR A 42 -9.12 -14.41 -2.46
C TYR A 42 -8.19 -14.46 -1.25
N LYS A 43 -6.96 -14.94 -1.46
CA LYS A 43 -5.93 -15.04 -0.40
C LYS A 43 -5.45 -13.68 0.09
N ASP A 44 -5.57 -12.66 -0.75
CA ASP A 44 -5.34 -11.24 -0.41
C ASP A 44 -6.04 -10.85 0.89
N GLN A 45 -7.29 -11.30 1.04
CA GLN A 45 -8.14 -10.90 2.14
C GLN A 45 -7.62 -11.38 3.50
N GLN A 46 -6.88 -12.49 3.57
CA GLN A 46 -6.25 -12.93 4.82
C GLN A 46 -5.22 -11.92 5.32
N VAL A 47 -4.41 -11.36 4.43
CA VAL A 47 -3.39 -10.36 4.76
C VAL A 47 -4.07 -9.04 5.12
N ILE A 48 -5.04 -8.61 4.32
CA ILE A 48 -5.75 -7.34 4.52
C ILE A 48 -6.52 -7.33 5.85
N ASN A 49 -7.18 -8.43 6.23
CA ASN A 49 -7.89 -8.55 7.51
C ASN A 49 -6.96 -8.52 8.72
N GLN A 50 -5.78 -9.15 8.61
CA GLN A 50 -4.78 -9.07 9.67
C GLN A 50 -4.21 -7.65 9.77
N LEU A 51 -3.91 -7.01 8.64
CA LEU A 51 -3.46 -5.62 8.61
C LEU A 51 -4.49 -4.67 9.21
N SER A 52 -5.78 -4.80 8.82
CA SER A 52 -6.88 -3.99 9.33
C SER A 52 -6.97 -4.08 10.85
N THR A 53 -6.79 -5.29 11.40
CA THR A 53 -6.74 -5.56 12.84
C THR A 53 -5.52 -4.93 13.51
N ILE A 54 -4.33 -5.10 12.92
CA ILE A 54 -3.08 -4.52 13.44
C ILE A 54 -3.19 -3.00 13.50
N ILE A 55 -3.62 -2.34 12.42
CA ILE A 55 -3.62 -0.88 12.32
C ILE A 55 -4.91 -0.22 12.84
N GLY A 56 -5.94 -1.00 13.18
CA GLY A 56 -7.21 -0.53 13.70
C GLY A 56 -8.10 0.20 12.67
N ILE A 57 -7.85 -0.02 11.37
CA ILE A 57 -8.59 0.59 10.27
C ILE A 57 -9.73 -0.35 9.85
N PRO A 58 -10.98 0.12 9.73
CA PRO A 58 -12.05 -0.67 9.12
C PRO A 58 -11.65 -1.21 7.75
N VAL A 59 -11.83 -2.51 7.53
CA VAL A 59 -11.35 -3.16 6.31
C VAL A 59 -11.98 -2.55 5.07
N GLU A 60 -13.23 -2.11 5.12
CA GLU A 60 -13.98 -1.52 4.01
C GLU A 60 -13.40 -0.18 3.53
N LEU A 61 -12.52 0.44 4.33
CA LEU A 61 -11.78 1.65 3.96
C LEU A 61 -10.47 1.36 3.25
N ILE A 62 -9.92 0.14 3.38
CA ILE A 62 -8.68 -0.24 2.71
C ILE A 62 -9.01 -0.45 1.25
N TRP A 63 -8.45 0.34 0.34
CA TRP A 63 -8.69 0.13 -1.08
C TRP A 63 -7.82 -1.01 -1.61
N MET A 64 -6.51 -0.89 -1.41
CA MET A 64 -5.55 -1.92 -1.78
C MET A 64 -4.38 -1.99 -0.81
N THR A 65 -3.69 -3.13 -0.83
CA THR A 65 -2.42 -3.33 -0.15
C THR A 65 -1.35 -3.71 -1.17
N ILE A 66 -0.16 -3.12 -1.06
CA ILE A 66 0.95 -3.41 -1.96
C ILE A 66 2.13 -3.94 -1.14
N LEU A 67 2.62 -5.13 -1.47
CA LEU A 67 3.87 -5.66 -0.93
C LEU A 67 5.02 -5.37 -1.90
N ASP A 68 5.89 -4.43 -1.55
CA ASP A 68 7.00 -3.97 -2.36
C ASP A 68 8.33 -4.60 -1.91
N TYR A 69 8.93 -5.46 -2.74
CA TYR A 69 10.29 -5.96 -2.52
C TYR A 69 11.34 -5.05 -3.13
N ALA A 70 11.09 -4.64 -4.38
CA ALA A 70 11.96 -3.79 -5.16
C ALA A 70 11.11 -3.11 -6.26
N PRO A 71 11.62 -2.06 -6.92
CA PRO A 71 10.94 -1.50 -8.08
C PRO A 71 10.58 -2.60 -9.08
N LEU A 72 9.31 -2.68 -9.49
CA LEU A 72 8.77 -3.69 -10.40
C LEU A 72 8.77 -5.14 -9.87
N ASN A 73 9.07 -5.35 -8.59
CA ASN A 73 8.88 -6.60 -7.87
C ASN A 73 7.96 -6.35 -6.68
N TYR A 74 6.66 -6.48 -6.93
CA TYR A 74 5.64 -6.26 -5.93
C TYR A 74 4.49 -7.25 -6.09
N PHE A 75 3.62 -7.27 -5.08
CA PHE A 75 2.32 -7.93 -5.15
C PHE A 75 1.21 -6.93 -4.86
N ASP A 76 0.19 -6.93 -5.71
CA ASP A 76 -1.03 -6.15 -5.52
C ASP A 76 -2.09 -7.03 -4.86
N LEU A 77 -2.48 -6.64 -3.65
CA LEU A 77 -3.51 -7.31 -2.88
C LEU A 77 -4.79 -6.49 -2.93
N GLN A 78 -5.83 -7.05 -3.53
CA GLN A 78 -7.13 -6.39 -3.64
C GLN A 78 -8.00 -6.70 -2.44
N ASN A 79 -8.70 -5.68 -1.96
CA ASN A 79 -9.68 -5.85 -0.91
C ASN A 79 -11.08 -6.10 -1.49
N ILE A 80 -11.63 -7.28 -1.26
CA ILE A 80 -12.97 -7.64 -1.77
C ILE A 80 -14.09 -6.91 -1.02
N GLU A 81 -13.81 -6.40 0.17
CA GLU A 81 -14.77 -5.68 1.01
C GLU A 81 -14.80 -4.18 0.71
N HIS A 82 -13.87 -3.68 -0.12
CA HIS A 82 -13.89 -2.30 -0.55
C HIS A 82 -14.97 -2.07 -1.62
N ARG A 83 -15.70 -0.96 -1.52
CA ARG A 83 -16.81 -0.61 -2.44
C ARG A 83 -16.43 -0.50 -3.92
N SER A 84 -15.14 -0.31 -4.22
CA SER A 84 -14.63 -0.22 -5.60
C SER A 84 -14.02 -1.53 -6.08
N PHE A 85 -14.20 -2.61 -5.33
CA PHE A 85 -13.75 -3.93 -5.76
C PHE A 85 -14.42 -4.30 -7.08
N ASP A 86 -13.60 -4.71 -8.04
CA ASP A 86 -14.05 -5.23 -9.32
C ASP A 86 -13.46 -6.65 -9.52
N PRO A 87 -14.29 -7.69 -9.57
CA PRO A 87 -13.83 -9.06 -9.82
C PRO A 87 -13.06 -9.21 -11.13
N TRP A 88 -13.26 -8.31 -12.12
CA TRP A 88 -12.54 -8.34 -13.39
C TRP A 88 -11.02 -8.29 -13.23
N PHE A 89 -10.50 -7.68 -12.16
CA PHE A 89 -9.05 -7.68 -11.89
C PHE A 89 -8.47 -9.08 -11.61
N TYR A 90 -9.32 -10.08 -11.34
CA TYR A 90 -8.95 -11.49 -11.16
C TYR A 90 -9.27 -12.35 -12.39
N GLU A 91 -10.03 -11.81 -13.34
CA GLU A 91 -10.32 -12.49 -14.59
C GLU A 91 -9.12 -12.30 -15.51
N HIS A 92 -8.41 -13.40 -15.77
CA HIS A 92 -7.19 -13.41 -16.58
C HIS A 92 -7.42 -12.79 -17.96
N ASP A 93 -6.86 -11.60 -18.19
CA ASP A 93 -6.47 -11.25 -19.54
C ASP A 93 -5.34 -12.20 -19.96
N ALA A 94 -5.49 -12.83 -21.12
CA ALA A 94 -4.40 -13.60 -21.72
C ALA A 94 -3.17 -12.68 -21.79
N PRO A 95 -1.95 -13.18 -21.47
CA PRO A 95 -0.76 -12.34 -21.44
C PRO A 95 -0.63 -11.60 -22.78
N ASP A 96 -0.70 -10.27 -22.75
CA ASP A 96 -0.45 -9.46 -23.93
C ASP A 96 1.04 -9.59 -24.28
N GLU A 97 1.32 -10.15 -25.46
CA GLU A 97 2.69 -10.36 -25.95
C GLU A 97 3.49 -9.04 -26.07
N ASN A 98 2.83 -7.89 -25.97
CA ASN A 98 3.45 -6.55 -26.00
C ASN A 98 3.59 -5.91 -24.61
N GLU A 99 3.12 -6.56 -23.54
CA GLU A 99 3.26 -6.03 -22.20
C GLU A 99 4.75 -6.12 -21.78
N PRO A 100 5.32 -5.07 -21.15
CA PRO A 100 6.70 -5.15 -20.66
C PRO A 100 6.86 -6.38 -19.75
N ASP A 101 8.08 -6.94 -19.67
CA ASP A 101 8.45 -8.04 -18.77
C ASP A 101 8.30 -7.64 -17.28
N PHE A 102 7.07 -7.40 -16.82
CA PHE A 102 6.74 -7.19 -15.44
C PHE A 102 6.62 -8.54 -14.76
N MET A 103 7.16 -8.63 -13.55
CA MET A 103 6.98 -9.85 -12.76
C MET A 103 5.51 -9.94 -12.33
N PRO A 104 4.87 -11.13 -12.34
CA PRO A 104 3.46 -11.25 -12.00
C PRO A 104 3.17 -10.65 -10.62
N CYS A 105 2.26 -9.66 -10.56
CA CYS A 105 1.89 -8.97 -9.32
C CYS A 105 0.71 -9.63 -8.60
N ASN A 106 -0.02 -10.54 -9.26
CA ASN A 106 -1.16 -11.22 -8.64
C ASN A 106 -0.70 -12.07 -7.45
N PHE A 107 -1.39 -11.95 -6.33
CA PHE A 107 -1.06 -12.63 -5.08
C PHE A 107 -1.59 -14.07 -5.05
N THR A 108 -1.04 -14.92 -5.90
CA THR A 108 -1.31 -16.36 -5.90
C THR A 108 -0.18 -17.10 -5.20
N ARG A 109 -0.45 -18.34 -4.77
CA ARG A 109 0.57 -19.21 -4.18
C ARG A 109 1.76 -19.36 -5.12
N GLU A 110 1.49 -19.62 -6.39
CA GLU A 110 2.50 -19.86 -7.43
C GLU A 110 3.40 -18.65 -7.63
N ASN A 111 2.83 -17.44 -7.63
CA ASN A 111 3.59 -16.20 -7.79
C ASN A 111 4.36 -15.83 -6.51
N CYS A 112 3.87 -16.23 -5.34
CA CYS A 112 4.54 -15.97 -4.06
C CYS A 112 5.66 -16.97 -3.76
N LEU A 113 5.55 -18.21 -4.26
CA LEU A 113 6.55 -19.26 -4.05
C LEU A 113 7.93 -18.82 -4.57
N GLY A 114 8.92 -18.80 -3.67
CA GLY A 114 10.30 -18.38 -3.96
C GLY A 114 10.52 -16.86 -3.96
N ARG A 115 9.47 -16.06 -3.79
CA ARG A 115 9.55 -14.59 -3.61
C ARG A 115 9.24 -14.16 -2.19
N LEU A 116 8.23 -14.77 -1.57
CA LEU A 116 7.81 -14.55 -0.19
C LEU A 116 8.23 -15.72 0.69
N ASN A 117 9.08 -15.44 1.67
CA ASN A 117 9.66 -16.42 2.58
C ASN A 117 9.19 -16.21 4.01
N ASP A 118 9.23 -17.28 4.79
CA ASP A 118 8.93 -17.23 6.22
C ASP A 118 9.94 -16.32 6.94
N GLY A 119 9.43 -15.39 7.74
CA GLY A 119 10.19 -14.39 8.45
C GLY A 119 10.55 -13.14 7.64
N ASP A 120 10.12 -13.01 6.39
CA ASP A 120 10.35 -11.79 5.59
C ASP A 120 9.78 -10.56 6.32
N ARG A 121 10.57 -9.48 6.32
CA ARG A 121 10.30 -8.28 7.13
C ARG A 121 9.94 -7.09 6.25
N PHE A 122 8.83 -6.45 6.61
CA PHE A 122 8.32 -5.27 5.94
C PHE A 122 8.12 -4.13 6.93
N VAL A 123 8.19 -2.91 6.43
CA VAL A 123 7.76 -1.70 7.15
C VAL A 123 6.45 -1.20 6.56
N LEU A 124 5.52 -0.83 7.44
CA LEU A 124 4.19 -0.40 7.04
C LEU A 124 4.14 1.11 6.80
N ARG A 125 3.50 1.50 5.70
CA ARG A 125 3.08 2.87 5.43
C ARG A 125 1.61 2.87 5.05
N THR A 126 0.87 3.84 5.55
CA THR A 126 -0.50 4.11 5.10
C THR A 126 -0.58 5.43 4.35
N ASP A 127 -1.38 5.48 3.30
CA ASP A 127 -1.70 6.70 2.56
C ASP A 127 -3.21 6.90 2.54
N LEU A 128 -3.66 8.11 2.87
CA LEU A 128 -5.07 8.46 2.83
C LEU A 128 -5.39 9.17 1.51
N THR A 129 -6.38 8.64 0.80
CA THR A 129 -6.87 9.13 -0.49
C THR A 129 -8.31 9.63 -0.34
N LEU A 130 -8.62 10.75 -0.99
CA LEU A 130 -9.98 11.30 -1.10
C LEU A 130 -10.40 11.31 -2.55
N TRP A 131 -11.42 10.52 -2.86
CA TRP A 131 -11.98 10.35 -4.19
C TRP A 131 -12.86 11.53 -4.61
N VAL A 132 -13.15 11.59 -5.92
CA VAL A 132 -13.97 12.66 -6.51
C VAL A 132 -15.41 12.66 -5.96
N ASP A 133 -15.92 11.49 -5.59
CA ASP A 133 -17.24 11.31 -4.96
C ASP A 133 -17.26 11.71 -3.47
N GLY A 134 -16.13 12.18 -2.93
CA GLY A 134 -16.01 12.66 -1.55
C GLY A 134 -15.84 11.54 -0.52
N CYS A 135 -15.53 10.32 -0.96
CA CYS A 135 -15.26 9.20 -0.07
C CYS A 135 -13.76 9.00 0.14
N PHE A 136 -13.43 8.48 1.33
CA PHE A 136 -12.06 8.19 1.71
C PHE A 136 -11.73 6.74 1.43
N SER A 137 -10.50 6.51 1.02
CA SER A 137 -9.89 5.19 1.01
C SER A 137 -8.48 5.28 1.55
N LEU A 138 -7.99 4.16 2.05
CA LEU A 138 -6.66 4.02 2.59
C LEU A 138 -5.90 2.97 1.81
N ASP A 139 -4.68 3.34 1.43
CA ASP A 139 -3.73 2.46 0.77
C ASP A 139 -2.69 2.00 1.79
N ILE A 140 -2.38 0.70 1.81
CA ILE A 140 -1.33 0.15 2.65
C ILE A 140 -0.16 -0.26 1.76
N TYR A 141 1.03 0.21 2.12
CA TYR A 141 2.28 -0.20 1.49
C TYR A 141 3.13 -0.91 2.51
N LEU A 142 3.61 -2.09 2.14
CA LEU A 142 4.55 -2.90 2.90
C LEU A 142 5.87 -2.93 2.14
N TYR A 143 6.85 -2.16 2.59
CA TYR A 143 8.17 -2.14 1.94
C TYR A 143 9.11 -3.13 2.62
N SER A 144 9.74 -4.00 1.84
CA SER A 144 10.83 -4.84 2.33
C SER A 144 11.97 -3.97 2.88
N LEU A 145 12.68 -4.45 3.91
CA LEU A 145 13.83 -3.75 4.46
C LEU A 145 14.98 -3.57 3.46
N ASP A 146 15.07 -4.47 2.48
CA ASP A 146 16.08 -4.44 1.42
C ASP A 146 15.64 -3.59 0.21
N CYS A 147 14.43 -3.02 0.27
CA CYS A 147 13.88 -2.19 -0.78
C CYS A 147 14.55 -0.80 -0.79
N GLU A 148 14.98 -0.33 -1.96
CA GLU A 148 15.53 1.04 -2.12
C GLU A 148 14.53 2.17 -1.79
N LEU A 149 13.25 1.82 -1.65
CA LEU A 149 12.18 2.74 -1.26
C LEU A 149 12.17 3.01 0.26
N TYR A 150 12.89 2.20 1.04
CA TYR A 150 13.03 2.33 2.49
C TYR A 150 14.46 2.76 2.89
N ASN A 151 14.56 3.51 3.98
CA ASN A 151 15.82 3.80 4.63
C ASN A 151 15.57 3.88 6.13
N GLU A 152 16.33 3.13 6.93
CA GLU A 152 16.12 3.02 8.37
C GLU A 152 16.41 4.30 9.15
N ASN A 153 17.26 5.18 8.62
CA ASN A 153 17.72 6.37 9.33
C ASN A 153 17.09 7.67 8.81
N ASN A 154 16.59 7.67 7.57
CA ASN A 154 16.14 8.86 6.88
C ASN A 154 14.81 8.63 6.20
N CYS A 155 14.04 9.70 6.08
CA CYS A 155 12.85 9.65 5.25
C CYS A 155 13.22 9.63 3.77
N THR A 156 12.58 8.73 3.04
CA THR A 156 12.66 8.64 1.58
C THR A 156 11.47 9.37 0.96
N GLN A 157 11.36 9.31 -0.37
CA GLN A 157 10.15 9.79 -1.05
C GLN A 157 8.90 8.96 -0.68
N ASN A 158 9.10 7.70 -0.27
CA ASN A 158 8.03 6.72 -0.09
C ASN A 158 7.83 6.32 1.37
N TYR A 159 8.82 6.47 2.24
CA TYR A 159 8.72 6.03 3.62
C TYR A 159 9.29 7.09 4.56
N CYS A 160 8.63 7.29 5.69
CA CYS A 160 9.13 8.18 6.72
C CYS A 160 8.62 7.76 8.11
N HIS A 161 9.56 7.61 9.04
CA HIS A 161 9.30 7.07 10.38
C HIS A 161 8.23 7.89 11.13
N TYR A 162 8.30 9.22 11.12
CA TYR A 162 7.34 10.03 11.90
C TYR A 162 5.88 9.87 11.44
N SER A 163 5.64 9.60 10.14
CA SER A 163 4.29 9.50 9.56
C SER A 163 3.69 8.09 9.61
N ASN A 164 4.46 7.12 10.11
CA ASN A 164 4.08 5.70 10.15
C ASN A 164 4.05 5.17 11.59
N THR A 165 3.98 6.07 12.58
CA THR A 165 3.71 5.76 13.98
C THR A 165 2.23 5.45 14.21
N ARG A 166 1.91 4.68 15.24
CA ARG A 166 0.54 4.41 15.68
C ARG A 166 -0.27 5.68 15.84
N ALA A 167 0.28 6.65 16.58
CA ALA A 167 -0.39 7.92 16.84
C ALA A 167 -0.71 8.68 15.54
N PHE A 168 0.11 8.56 14.49
CA PHE A 168 -0.17 9.18 13.20
C PHE A 168 -1.24 8.41 12.41
N ILE A 169 -1.20 7.08 12.43
CA ILE A 169 -2.23 6.21 11.84
C ILE A 169 -3.59 6.48 12.49
N ASP A 170 -3.65 6.56 13.82
CA ASP A 170 -4.89 6.85 14.57
C ASP A 170 -5.47 8.23 14.23
N ARG A 171 -4.61 9.21 13.96
CA ARG A 171 -5.04 10.52 13.46
C ARG A 171 -5.63 10.44 12.06
N ARG A 172 -5.05 9.63 11.15
CA ARG A 172 -5.66 9.35 9.84
C ARG A 172 -7.05 8.72 10.01
N ILE A 173 -7.20 7.74 10.89
CA ILE A 173 -8.49 7.12 11.21
C ILE A 173 -9.49 8.18 11.71
N SER A 174 -9.04 9.07 12.59
CA SER A 174 -9.87 10.14 13.14
C SER A 174 -10.35 11.11 12.05
N VAL A 175 -9.51 11.41 11.06
CA VAL A 175 -9.88 12.21 9.89
C VAL A 175 -10.97 11.51 9.08
N VAL A 176 -10.82 10.21 8.82
CA VAL A 176 -11.79 9.41 8.05
C VAL A 176 -13.11 9.16 8.79
N ARG A 177 -13.13 9.30 10.11
CA ARG A 177 -14.37 9.17 10.90
C ARG A 177 -15.07 10.53 11.10
N ASN A 178 -14.46 11.64 10.69
CA ASN A 178 -15.01 12.97 10.91
C ASN A 178 -16.06 13.34 9.86
N THR A 179 -17.32 13.06 10.18
CA THR A 179 -18.46 13.31 9.29
C THR A 179 -18.67 14.79 8.95
N GLU A 180 -18.36 15.71 9.86
CA GLU A 180 -18.44 17.16 9.60
C GLU A 180 -17.41 17.58 8.56
N LEU A 181 -16.16 17.15 8.73
CA LEU A 181 -15.09 17.38 7.76
C LEU A 181 -15.45 16.80 6.39
N HIS A 182 -16.05 15.61 6.34
CA HIS A 182 -16.50 14.98 5.10
C HIS A 182 -17.52 15.85 4.37
N ASN A 183 -18.50 16.39 5.10
CA ASN A 183 -19.53 17.25 4.53
C ASN A 183 -18.95 18.56 4.00
N ILE A 184 -18.02 19.18 4.75
CA ILE A 184 -17.30 20.38 4.30
C ILE A 184 -16.53 20.10 3.01
N LEU A 185 -15.77 18.99 2.97
CA LEU A 185 -14.99 18.61 1.79
C LEU A 185 -15.88 18.34 0.58
N ARG A 186 -16.98 17.60 0.75
CA ARG A 186 -17.94 17.34 -0.33
C ARG A 186 -18.53 18.63 -0.89
N ALA A 187 -18.95 19.55 -0.02
CA ALA A 187 -19.49 20.84 -0.44
C ALA A 187 -18.47 21.66 -1.22
N ARG A 188 -17.25 21.83 -0.68
CA ARG A 188 -16.17 22.59 -1.33
C ARG A 188 -15.69 21.97 -2.64
N TYR A 189 -15.72 20.65 -2.77
CA TYR A 189 -15.29 19.97 -4.00
C TYR A 189 -16.37 20.03 -5.09
N ALA A 190 -17.66 20.09 -4.71
CA ALA A 190 -18.76 20.27 -5.65
C ALA A 190 -18.75 21.68 -6.30
N GLU A 191 -18.16 22.67 -5.64
CA GLU A 191 -17.97 24.03 -6.18
C GLU A 191 -16.83 24.11 -7.22
N LEU A 192 -16.00 23.07 -7.34
CA LEU A 192 -14.90 23.07 -8.31
C LEU A 192 -15.42 22.89 -9.74
N PRO A 193 -14.83 23.58 -10.73
CA PRO A 193 -15.24 23.43 -12.12
C PRO A 193 -15.00 22.00 -12.62
N PRO A 194 -15.80 21.50 -13.59
CA PRO A 194 -15.60 20.19 -14.17
C PRO A 194 -14.22 20.08 -14.84
N SER A 195 -13.59 18.91 -14.69
CA SER A 195 -12.31 18.61 -15.33
C SER A 195 -12.55 18.15 -16.77
N VAL A 196 -12.44 19.05 -17.73
CA VAL A 196 -12.70 18.78 -19.15
C VAL A 196 -11.43 18.52 -19.97
N ASP A 197 -10.26 18.86 -19.41
CA ASP A 197 -8.94 18.66 -20.01
C ASP A 197 -7.85 18.45 -18.95
N LEU A 198 -6.61 18.21 -19.38
CA LEU A 198 -5.49 18.03 -18.47
C LEU A 198 -5.19 19.28 -17.63
N ALA A 199 -5.34 20.48 -18.21
CA ALA A 199 -5.05 21.73 -17.53
C ALA A 199 -6.02 21.99 -16.37
N SER A 200 -7.33 21.82 -16.61
CA SER A 200 -8.38 21.89 -15.60
C SER A 200 -8.25 20.81 -14.54
N SER A 201 -7.82 19.59 -14.90
CA SER A 201 -7.51 18.52 -13.92
C SER A 201 -6.39 18.91 -12.95
N LEU A 202 -5.30 19.49 -13.47
CA LEU A 202 -4.17 19.95 -12.68
C LEU A 202 -4.54 21.12 -11.77
N GLU A 203 -5.33 22.08 -12.28
CA GLU A 203 -5.83 23.21 -11.48
C GLU A 203 -6.76 22.73 -10.37
N ASN A 204 -7.73 21.85 -10.67
CA ASN A 204 -8.58 21.22 -9.66
C ASN A 204 -7.77 20.50 -8.58
N SER A 205 -6.74 19.75 -8.99
CA SER A 205 -5.82 19.09 -8.04
C SER A 205 -5.04 20.08 -7.18
N SER A 206 -4.73 21.27 -7.70
CA SER A 206 -4.13 22.38 -6.93
C SER A 206 -5.12 22.96 -5.92
N GLN A 207 -6.37 23.22 -6.34
CA GLN A 207 -7.43 23.77 -5.49
C GLN A 207 -7.80 22.81 -4.35
N ARG A 208 -7.95 21.51 -4.63
CA ARG A 208 -8.16 20.48 -3.61
C ARG A 208 -7.04 20.48 -2.54
N ARG A 209 -5.79 20.60 -2.98
CA ARG A 209 -4.63 20.71 -2.06
C ARG A 209 -4.62 22.01 -1.23
N ARG A 210 -5.27 23.07 -1.69
CA ARG A 210 -5.45 24.32 -0.92
C ARG A 210 -6.54 24.15 0.14
N ILE A 211 -7.70 23.61 -0.25
CA ILE A 211 -8.81 23.29 0.66
C ILE A 211 -8.32 22.41 1.83
N LEU A 212 -7.57 21.34 1.54
CA LEU A 212 -7.01 20.47 2.58
C LEU A 212 -6.01 21.19 3.51
N ARG A 213 -5.30 22.22 3.03
CA ARG A 213 -4.42 23.04 3.89
C ARG A 213 -5.21 23.97 4.79
N GLU A 214 -6.23 24.62 4.24
CA GLU A 214 -7.09 25.54 4.99
C GLU A 214 -7.79 24.82 6.15
N LEU A 215 -8.19 23.57 5.91
CA LEU A 215 -8.79 22.70 6.92
C LEU A 215 -7.76 22.03 7.85
N GLY A 216 -6.46 22.28 7.67
CA GLY A 216 -5.41 21.73 8.53
C GLY A 216 -5.17 20.22 8.40
N VAL A 217 -5.81 19.55 7.45
CA VAL A 217 -5.78 18.08 7.33
C VAL A 217 -4.83 17.58 6.24
N LYS A 218 -4.27 18.46 5.39
CA LYS A 218 -3.38 18.07 4.28
C LYS A 218 -2.28 17.09 4.69
N VAL A 219 -1.72 17.22 5.89
CA VAL A 219 -0.61 16.37 6.34
C VAL A 219 -0.95 14.88 6.40
N PHE A 220 -2.23 14.54 6.54
CA PHE A 220 -2.72 13.18 6.59
C PHE A 220 -2.93 12.57 5.20
N PHE A 221 -3.07 13.42 4.18
CA PHE A 221 -3.28 13.06 2.78
C PHE A 221 -1.95 13.07 2.02
N TRP A 222 -1.64 11.95 1.38
CA TRP A 222 -0.38 11.69 0.69
C TRP A 222 0.79 11.82 1.69
N GLY A 223 1.36 10.67 2.12
CA GLY A 223 2.50 10.65 3.05
C GLY A 223 3.48 11.77 2.71
N GLN A 224 3.93 12.56 3.71
CA GLN A 224 4.61 13.82 3.37
C GLN A 224 5.79 13.45 2.48
N ARG A 225 5.69 13.77 1.20
CA ARG A 225 6.84 13.82 0.31
C ARG A 225 7.72 14.86 0.98
N CYS A 226 8.77 14.43 1.66
CA CYS A 226 9.68 15.33 2.32
C CYS A 226 9.97 16.46 1.34
N SER A 227 9.64 17.69 1.73
CA SER A 227 9.62 18.89 0.90
C SER A 227 10.99 19.25 0.30
N PHE A 228 12.00 18.41 0.51
CA PHE A 228 13.40 18.66 0.28
C PHE A 228 13.91 18.30 -1.12
N TRP A 229 13.10 17.66 -1.97
CA TRP A 229 13.59 17.16 -3.28
C TRP A 229 12.89 17.70 -4.52
N PHE A 230 11.75 18.42 -4.38
CA PHE A 230 11.10 19.02 -5.55
C PHE A 230 11.90 20.15 -6.20
N SER A 231 12.96 20.66 -5.57
CA SER A 231 13.84 21.68 -6.17
C SER A 231 14.96 21.12 -7.06
N ARG A 232 15.25 19.80 -7.04
CA ARG A 232 16.41 19.23 -7.78
C ARG A 232 16.06 18.32 -8.96
N ARG A 233 14.78 18.00 -9.19
CA ARG A 233 14.38 17.07 -10.27
C ARG A 233 14.31 17.66 -11.69
N HIS A 234 14.47 18.98 -11.87
CA HIS A 234 14.52 19.56 -13.22
C HIS A 234 15.88 19.43 -13.94
N HIS A 235 16.91 18.83 -13.33
CA HIS A 235 18.26 18.77 -13.95
C HIS A 235 18.93 17.39 -14.04
N ARG A 236 18.24 16.27 -13.78
CA ARG A 236 18.87 14.94 -13.89
C ARG A 236 18.25 13.98 -14.90
N HIS A 237 17.40 14.45 -15.80
CA HIS A 237 16.90 13.61 -16.89
C HIS A 237 17.89 13.36 -18.03
N ASN A 238 19.08 13.98 -18.03
CA ASN A 238 20.14 13.71 -19.00
C ASN A 238 21.49 13.53 -18.31
N SER A 239 21.83 12.32 -17.89
CA SER A 239 23.24 11.93 -17.72
C SER A 239 23.41 10.43 -18.00
N PRO A 240 23.91 10.05 -19.18
CA PRO A 240 24.10 8.66 -19.57
C PRO A 240 25.49 8.14 -19.19
N TYR A 241 25.92 8.26 -17.94
CA TYR A 241 27.21 7.77 -17.41
C TYR A 241 27.10 7.78 -15.86
N SER A 242 27.41 6.76 -15.05
CA SER A 242 28.29 5.61 -15.23
C SER A 242 27.94 4.51 -14.21
N ARG A 243 27.98 3.25 -14.66
CA ARG A 243 28.54 2.15 -13.87
C ARG A 243 30.05 2.34 -13.82
N THR A 244 30.67 2.23 -12.65
CA THR A 244 31.92 1.47 -12.43
C THR A 244 32.12 1.20 -10.94
N ARG A 245 32.58 -0.03 -10.66
CA ARG A 245 32.92 -0.59 -9.34
C ARG A 245 33.92 0.25 -8.53
N GLY A 246 33.81 0.09 -7.21
CA GLY A 246 34.90 0.10 -6.23
C GLY A 246 34.51 -0.86 -5.12
#